data_AF-A0A7C4CP85-F1
#
_entry.id   AF-A0A7C4CP85-F1
#
_cell.length_a   1.000
_cell.length_b   1.000
_cell.length_c   1.000
_cell.angle_alpha   90.00
_cell.angle_beta   90.00
_cell.angle_gamma   90.00
#
_symmetry.space_group_name_H-M   'P 1'
#
loop_
_entity.id
_entity.type
_entity.pdbx_description
1 polymer ?
#
loop_
_entity_poly.entity_id
_entity_poly.type
_entity_poly.pdbx_seq_one_letter_code
_entity_poly.pdbx_strand_id
1 'polypeptide(L)' 'MPWEVTANYIRSGHRSVDEFEPESLRTIVISEENGIKAVVGKPKGKHSMEVVSFLFDVSKGWTLEKA' A
#
# COMPACT_ATOMS: atom_id res chain seq x y z
N MET A 1 10.03 -9.28 -3.23
CA MET A 1 8.83 -8.68 -2.60
C MET A 1 7.63 -9.11 -3.42
N PRO A 2 6.56 -9.66 -2.81
CA PRO A 2 5.43 -10.18 -3.57
C PRO A 2 4.58 -9.02 -4.10
N TRP A 3 4.54 -8.90 -5.42
CA TRP A 3 3.55 -8.11 -6.12
C TRP A 3 2.26 -8.92 -6.19
N GLU A 4 1.14 -8.30 -5.88
CA GLU A 4 -0.18 -8.92 -5.95
C GLU A 4 -1.06 -8.10 -6.88
N VAL A 5 -1.58 -8.73 -7.93
CA VAL A 5 -2.49 -8.08 -8.88
C VAL A 5 -3.91 -8.52 -8.55
N THR A 6 -4.74 -7.54 -8.22
CA THR A 6 -6.18 -7.73 -8.01
C THR A 6 -6.95 -7.09 -9.17
N ALA A 7 -8.27 -7.32 -9.24
CA ALA A 7 -9.12 -6.74 -10.27
C ALA A 7 -9.10 -5.20 -10.31
N ASN A 8 -8.81 -4.54 -9.18
CA ASN A 8 -8.88 -3.08 -9.04
C ASN A 8 -7.51 -2.43 -8.79
N TYR A 9 -6.55 -3.17 -8.21
CA TYR A 9 -5.28 -2.61 -7.79
C TYR A 9 -4.10 -3.56 -8.03
N ILE A 10 -2.96 -2.99 -8.36
CA ILE A 10 -1.65 -3.62 -8.22
C ILE A 10 -1.11 -3.24 -6.85
N ARG A 11 -0.88 -4.24 -6.00
CA ARG A 11 -0.37 -4.07 -4.65
C ARG A 11 1.10 -4.43 -4.61
N SER A 12 1.91 -3.48 -4.13
CA SER A 12 3.32 -3.71 -3.81
C SER A 12 3.45 -3.95 -2.30
N GLY A 13 3.59 -5.21 -1.89
CA GLY A 13 3.83 -5.58 -0.49
C GLY A 13 5.25 -5.22 -0.06
N HIS A 14 5.40 -4.14 0.70
CA HIS A 14 6.71 -3.66 1.20
C HIS A 14 7.07 -4.26 2.55
N ARG A 15 6.08 -4.49 3.44
CA ARG A 15 6.27 -5.13 4.76
C ARG A 15 5.10 -6.03 5.14
N SER A 16 5.33 -6.88 6.13
CA SER A 16 4.30 -7.78 6.64
C SER A 16 3.35 -7.02 7.57
N VAL A 17 2.04 -7.21 7.40
CA VAL A 17 1.03 -6.55 8.25
C VAL A 17 1.15 -6.91 9.74
N ASP A 18 1.74 -8.06 10.06
CA ASP A 18 1.95 -8.53 11.44
C ASP A 18 2.96 -7.69 12.22
N GLU A 19 3.86 -6.99 11.52
CA GLU A 19 4.84 -6.09 12.13
C GLU A 19 4.20 -4.78 12.63
N PHE A 20 2.92 -4.55 12.31
CA PHE A 20 2.19 -3.33 12.59
C PHE A 20 1.08 -3.53 13.62
N GLU A 21 0.73 -2.44 14.30
CA GLU A 21 -0.43 -2.39 15.18
C GLU A 21 -1.70 -2.45 14.31
N PRO A 22 -2.55 -3.48 14.43
CA PRO A 22 -3.67 -3.70 13.51
C PRO A 22 -4.68 -2.55 13.53
N GLU A 23 -4.88 -1.92 14.67
CA GLU A 23 -5.78 -0.76 14.83
C GLU A 23 -5.23 0.53 14.20
N SER A 24 -3.94 0.56 13.86
CA SER A 24 -3.31 1.72 13.22
C SER A 24 -3.32 1.63 11.69
N LEU A 25 -3.65 0.47 11.12
CA LEU A 25 -3.63 0.24 9.69
C LEU A 25 -4.73 1.08 9.03
N ARG A 26 -4.33 1.96 8.11
CA ARG A 26 -5.26 2.77 7.32
C ARG A 26 -4.75 2.97 5.92
N THR A 27 -5.69 3.15 4.99
CA THR A 27 -5.36 3.50 3.61
C THR A 27 -5.37 5.02 3.47
N ILE A 28 -4.30 5.57 2.90
CA ILE A 28 -4.19 6.98 2.55
C ILE A 28 -4.09 7.14 1.04
N VAL A 29 -4.64 8.23 0.51
CA VAL A 29 -4.48 8.61 -0.89
C VAL A 29 -3.18 9.37 -1.02
N ILE A 30 -2.25 8.85 -1.83
CA ILE A 30 -0.98 9.51 -2.12
C ILE A 30 -1.15 10.47 -3.29
N SER A 31 -1.84 10.02 -4.34
CA SER A 31 -2.17 10.82 -5.50
C SER A 31 -3.47 10.33 -6.11
N GLU A 32 -4.52 11.12 -6.00
CA GLU A 32 -5.83 10.78 -6.57
C GLU A 32 -5.80 10.79 -8.10
N GLU A 33 -5.14 11.80 -8.69
CA GLU A 33 -4.98 11.95 -10.14
C GLU A 33 -4.37 10.68 -10.76
N ASN A 34 -3.27 10.22 -10.15
CA ASN A 34 -2.54 9.04 -10.60
C ASN A 34 -3.10 7.72 -10.05
N GLY A 35 -4.14 7.73 -9.20
CA GLY A 35 -4.69 6.52 -8.58
C GLY A 35 -3.72 5.77 -7.67
N ILE A 36 -2.83 6.49 -6.99
CA ILE A 36 -1.85 5.92 -6.06
C ILE A 36 -2.38 6.06 -4.64
N LYS A 37 -2.51 4.93 -3.96
CA LYS A 37 -2.85 4.83 -2.53
C LYS A 37 -1.76 4.06 -1.81
N ALA A 38 -1.70 4.22 -0.49
CA ALA A 38 -0.81 3.44 0.36
C ALA A 38 -1.56 2.98 1.59
N VAL A 39 -1.32 1.74 1.99
CA VAL A 39 -1.65 1.25 3.33
C VAL A 39 -0.49 1.65 4.23
N VAL A 40 -0.78 2.43 5.26
CA VAL A 40 0.17 2.85 6.28
C VAL A 40 -0.26 2.30 7.63
N GLY A 41 0.70 2.04 8.50
CA GLY A 41 0.46 1.62 9.87
C GLY A 41 1.59 2.07 10.78
N LYS A 42 1.35 2.00 12.07
CA LYS A 42 2.37 2.17 13.10
C LYS A 42 3.02 0.81 13.38
N PRO A 43 4.33 0.63 13.13
CA PRO A 43 5.02 -0.59 13.51
C PRO A 43 5.02 -0.78 15.03
N LYS A 44 4.96 -2.02 15.49
CA LYS A 44 5.06 -2.37 16.91
C LYS A 44 6.40 -1.84 17.46
N GLY A 45 6.34 -1.08 18.57
CA GLY A 45 7.53 -0.51 19.20
C GLY A 45 8.10 0.77 18.55
N LYS A 46 7.46 1.32 17.50
CA LYS A 46 7.83 2.63 16.93
C LYS A 46 6.76 3.68 17.18
N HIS A 47 7.16 4.96 17.09
CA HIS A 47 6.25 6.09 17.26
C HIS A 47 5.80 6.74 15.95
N SER A 48 6.34 6.31 14.81
CA SER A 48 6.05 6.85 13.48
C SER A 48 5.19 5.91 12.64
N MET A 49 4.38 6.48 11.74
CA MET A 49 3.68 5.71 10.71
C MET A 49 4.67 5.32 9.61
N GLU A 50 4.62 4.07 9.16
CA GLU A 50 5.41 3.58 8.02
C GLU A 50 4.47 2.97 6.97
N VAL A 51 4.95 2.88 5.73
CA VAL A 51 4.21 2.27 4.62
C VAL A 51 4.28 0.75 4.72
N VAL A 52 3.11 0.12 4.65
CA VAL A 52 2.96 -1.34 4.63
C VAL A 52 2.93 -1.82 3.17
N SER A 53 2.11 -1.18 2.34
CA SER A 53 2.01 -1.52 0.92
C SER A 53 1.49 -0.36 0.08
N PHE A 54 1.96 -0.24 -1.16
CA PHE A 54 1.36 0.67 -2.15
C PHE A 54 0.27 -0.03 -2.94
N LEU A 55 -0.72 0.73 -3.39
CA LEU A 55 -1.88 0.31 -4.16
C LEU A 55 -1.98 1.22 -5.39
N PHE A 56 -1.84 0.64 -6.56
CA PHE A 56 -1.90 1.36 -7.84
C PHE A 56 -3.18 0.97 -8.58
N ASP A 57 -4.04 1.93 -8.87
CA ASP A 57 -5.35 1.69 -9.49
C ASP A 57 -5.23 1.28 -10.96
N VAL A 58 -5.66 0.05 -11.30
CA VAL A 58 -5.52 -0.45 -12.68
C VAL A 58 -6.34 0.37 -13.68
N SER A 59 -7.41 1.04 -13.24
CA SER A 59 -8.24 1.92 -14.09
C SER A 59 -7.47 3.16 -14.56
N LYS A 60 -6.38 3.52 -13.87
CA LYS A 60 -5.45 4.60 -14.27
C LYS A 60 -4.33 4.11 -15.19
N GLY A 61 -4.44 2.88 -15.71
CA GLY A 61 -3.47 2.29 -16.63
C GLY A 61 -2.17 1.88 -15.95
N TRP A 62 -2.23 1.50 -14.67
CA TRP A 62 -1.10 0.86 -13.99
C TRP A 62 -0.97 -0.60 -14.41
N THR A 63 0.26 -1.00 -14.71
CA THR A 63 0.66 -2.38 -15.02
C THR A 63 1.78 -2.79 -14.05
N LEU A 64 2.05 -4.09 -13.94
CA LEU A 64 3.08 -4.60 -13.03
C LEU A 64 4.48 -4.09 -13.39
N GLU A 65 4.71 -3.75 -14.66
CA GLU A 65 5.96 -3.18 -15.16
C GLU A 65 6.09 -1.67 -14.87
N LYS A 66 4.95 -0.97 -14.69
CA LYS A 66 4.91 0.48 -14.46
C LYS A 66 4.98 0.83 -12.97
N ALA A 67 4.48 -0.07 -12.12
CA ALA A 67 4.31 0.09 -10.67
C ALA A 67 5.61 0.09 -9.86
#